data_AF-V4HHS9-F1
#
_entry.id   AF-V4HHS9-F1
#
_cell.length_a   1.000
_cell.length_b   1.000
_cell.length_c   1.000
_cell.angle_alpha   90.00
_cell.angle_beta   90.00
_cell.angle_gamma   90.00
#
_symmetry.space_group_name_H-M   'P 1'
#
loop_
_entity.id
_entity.type
_entity.pdbx_description
1 polymer ?
#
loop_
_entity_poly.entity_id
_entity_poly.type
_entity_poly.pdbx_seq_one_letter_code
_entity_poly.pdbx_strand_id
1 'polypeptide(L)'
;MKSNQSTKAYGGDLEQQLFNVLEFVTQEPDPKHSWPKAQDPEQAYKKGLYYIKEKQYPLAAKWMRLAAMSGDNKAQFYLGLLFIKGQGVPKSVFHGVAWLSLAQSQGNSAALSTLNEVRPHLTTKRYIDAQCYAATLFEQIHQQMHFGASPE
;
A
#
# COMPACT_ATOMS: atom_id res chain seq x y z
N MET A 1 -10.28 -22.34 29.28
CA MET A 1 -8.95 -22.67 28.71
C MET A 1 -8.43 -21.44 27.99
N LYS A 2 -7.38 -20.81 28.52
CA LYS A 2 -6.73 -19.63 27.90
C LYS A 2 -5.66 -20.15 26.94
N SER A 3 -5.90 -20.05 25.64
CA SER A 3 -4.95 -20.47 24.62
C SER A 3 -4.69 -19.31 23.65
N ASN A 4 -3.57 -18.63 23.88
CA ASN A 4 -2.73 -17.87 22.94
C ASN A 4 -3.41 -17.05 21.84
N GLN A 5 -3.68 -15.77 22.13
CA GLN A 5 -3.95 -14.74 21.11
C GLN A 5 -2.77 -13.76 20.89
N SER A 6 -1.53 -14.13 21.23
CA SER A 6 -0.46 -13.11 21.38
C SER A 6 0.61 -13.05 20.29
N THR A 7 0.38 -13.62 19.08
CA THR A 7 1.37 -13.56 17.98
C THR A 7 0.85 -12.96 16.67
N LYS A 8 -0.38 -12.45 16.60
CA LYS A 8 -0.99 -11.95 15.35
C LYS A 8 -0.76 -10.45 15.06
N ALA A 9 0.01 -9.73 15.87
CA ALA A 9 -0.37 -8.35 16.22
C ALA A 9 0.48 -7.17 15.68
N TYR A 10 1.23 -7.28 14.58
CA TYR A 10 2.08 -6.14 14.16
C TYR A 10 1.87 -5.58 12.74
N GLY A 11 1.16 -6.25 11.84
CA GLY A 11 0.98 -5.79 10.44
C GLY A 11 -0.45 -5.89 9.90
N GLY A 12 -1.03 -7.11 9.88
CA GLY A 12 -2.26 -7.35 9.11
C GLY A 12 -3.52 -6.56 9.53
N ASP A 13 -3.62 -6.16 10.80
CA ASP A 13 -4.81 -5.48 11.31
C ASP A 13 -4.98 -4.07 10.73
N LEU A 14 -3.87 -3.36 10.45
CA LEU A 14 -3.91 -2.00 9.93
C LEU A 14 -4.17 -1.96 8.41
N GLU A 15 -3.68 -2.95 7.66
CA GLU A 15 -4.01 -3.11 6.23
C GLU A 15 -5.48 -3.52 6.03
N GLN A 16 -6.01 -4.38 6.91
CA GLN A 16 -7.44 -4.72 6.88
C GLN A 16 -8.31 -3.55 7.33
N GLN A 17 -7.93 -2.83 8.39
CA GLN A 17 -8.60 -1.58 8.79
C GLN A 17 -8.52 -0.54 7.68
N LEU A 18 -7.38 -0.43 7.00
CA LEU A 18 -7.22 0.46 5.86
C LEU A 18 -8.16 0.04 4.72
N PHE A 19 -8.22 -1.23 4.38
CA PHE A 19 -9.16 -1.74 3.38
C PHE A 19 -10.61 -1.35 3.73
N ASN A 20 -11.03 -1.58 4.97
CA ASN A 20 -12.38 -1.26 5.45
C ASN A 20 -12.67 0.25 5.44
N VAL A 21 -11.72 1.08 5.88
CA VAL A 21 -11.87 2.55 5.92
C VAL A 21 -11.88 3.12 4.50
N LEU A 22 -11.02 2.63 3.61
CA LEU A 22 -10.99 3.06 2.23
C LEU A 22 -12.22 2.61 1.45
N GLU A 23 -12.80 1.45 1.75
CA GLU A 23 -14.08 1.03 1.21
C GLU A 23 -15.20 2.01 1.61
N PHE A 24 -15.25 2.42 2.87
CA PHE A 24 -16.27 3.35 3.38
C PHE A 24 -16.16 4.78 2.80
N VAL A 25 -14.95 5.33 2.68
CA VAL A 25 -14.71 6.70 2.19
C VAL A 25 -14.99 6.84 0.68
N THR A 26 -15.30 5.74 -0.01
CA THR A 26 -15.40 5.70 -1.47
C THR A 26 -16.76 5.28 -2.00
N GLN A 27 -17.83 5.76 -1.38
CA GLN A 27 -19.05 5.99 -2.17
C GLN A 27 -18.65 6.86 -3.38
N GLU A 28 -18.87 6.31 -4.58
CA GLU A 28 -18.32 6.86 -5.83
C GLU A 28 -18.66 8.35 -5.97
N PRO A 29 -17.70 9.20 -6.36
CA PRO A 29 -17.98 10.62 -6.53
C PRO A 29 -18.89 10.78 -7.75
N ASP A 30 -20.16 11.09 -7.48
CA ASP A 30 -21.19 11.61 -8.39
C ASP A 30 -21.43 10.78 -9.68
N PRO A 31 -22.65 10.25 -9.93
CA PRO A 31 -23.00 9.51 -11.15
C PRO A 31 -22.79 10.29 -12.46
N LYS A 32 -22.51 11.60 -12.41
CA LYS A 32 -22.15 12.43 -13.58
C LYS A 32 -20.73 12.23 -14.09
N HIS A 33 -19.82 11.64 -13.32
CA HIS A 33 -18.46 11.35 -13.77
C HIS A 33 -18.28 9.83 -13.98
N SER A 34 -18.60 9.38 -15.19
CA SER A 34 -18.40 7.99 -15.64
C SER A 34 -16.90 7.69 -15.77
N TRP A 35 -16.25 7.35 -14.67
CA TRP A 35 -14.90 6.82 -14.70
C TRP A 35 -14.93 5.31 -15.00
N PRO A 36 -14.12 4.82 -15.96
CA PRO A 36 -14.03 3.38 -16.20
C PRO A 36 -13.58 2.66 -14.92
N LYS A 37 -14.13 1.45 -14.74
CA LYS A 37 -13.87 0.56 -13.60
C LYS A 37 -12.38 0.37 -13.39
N ALA A 38 -12.02 0.08 -12.15
CA ALA A 38 -10.65 -0.06 -11.65
C ALA A 38 -9.93 -1.34 -12.13
N GLN A 39 -10.13 -1.73 -13.40
CA GLN A 39 -9.55 -2.93 -14.03
C GLN A 39 -8.18 -2.66 -14.68
N ASP A 40 -7.77 -1.39 -14.79
CA ASP A 40 -6.47 -1.02 -15.35
C ASP A 40 -5.54 -0.42 -14.26
N PRO A 41 -4.46 -1.12 -13.89
CA PRO A 41 -3.52 -0.64 -12.88
C PRO A 41 -2.79 0.64 -13.26
N GLU A 42 -2.56 0.90 -14.56
CA GLU A 42 -1.91 2.13 -15.01
C GLU A 42 -2.84 3.34 -14.79
N GLN A 43 -4.14 3.15 -15.00
CA GLN A 43 -5.15 4.18 -14.70
C GLN A 43 -5.30 4.42 -13.20
N ALA A 44 -5.17 3.37 -12.39
CA ALA A 44 -5.19 3.50 -10.93
C ALA A 44 -4.04 4.39 -10.44
N TYR A 45 -2.82 4.23 -10.97
CA TYR A 45 -1.70 5.11 -10.65
C TYR A 45 -1.97 6.57 -11.04
N LYS A 46 -2.46 6.82 -12.26
CA LYS A 46 -2.81 8.19 -12.73
C LYS A 46 -3.88 8.85 -11.85
N LYS A 47 -4.92 8.10 -11.46
CA LYS A 47 -5.96 8.59 -10.53
C LYS A 47 -5.38 8.89 -9.16
N GLY A 48 -4.53 8.02 -8.62
CA GLY A 48 -3.87 8.25 -7.35
C GLY A 48 -3.06 9.56 -7.36
N LEU A 49 -2.29 9.83 -8.42
CA LEU A 49 -1.56 11.08 -8.58
C LEU A 49 -2.48 12.30 -8.65
N TYR A 50 -3.61 12.19 -9.37
CA TYR A 50 -4.61 13.25 -9.43
C TYR A 50 -5.12 13.60 -8.03
N TYR A 51 -5.54 12.61 -7.23
CA TYR A 51 -6.03 12.87 -5.88
C TYR A 51 -4.95 13.34 -4.91
N ILE A 52 -3.68 12.96 -5.11
CA ILE A 52 -2.55 13.56 -4.36
C ILE A 52 -2.46 15.06 -4.66
N LYS A 53 -2.57 15.44 -5.93
CA LYS A 53 -2.53 16.86 -6.36
C LYS A 53 -3.70 17.66 -5.80
N GLU A 54 -4.90 17.09 -5.81
CA GLU A 54 -6.11 17.67 -5.23
C GLU A 54 -6.15 17.58 -3.70
N LYS A 55 -5.10 17.06 -3.05
CA LYS A 55 -4.98 16.86 -1.59
C LYS A 55 -6.08 15.97 -0.99
N GLN A 56 -6.72 15.16 -1.82
CA GLN A 56 -7.71 14.17 -1.43
C GLN A 56 -7.01 12.84 -1.09
N TYR A 57 -6.22 12.89 -0.01
CA TYR A 57 -5.34 11.78 0.35
C TYR A 57 -6.03 10.43 0.59
N PRO A 58 -7.25 10.34 1.18
CA PRO A 58 -7.94 9.05 1.31
C PRO A 58 -8.22 8.38 -0.04
N LEU A 59 -8.68 9.16 -1.03
CA LEU A 59 -8.91 8.66 -2.38
C LEU A 59 -7.58 8.28 -3.04
N ALA A 60 -6.56 9.11 -2.90
CA ALA A 60 -5.22 8.80 -3.39
C ALA A 60 -4.69 7.47 -2.84
N ALA A 61 -4.83 7.23 -1.54
CA ALA A 61 -4.39 6.02 -0.89
C ALA A 61 -5.08 4.77 -1.45
N LYS A 62 -6.39 4.84 -1.73
CA LYS A 62 -7.11 3.73 -2.37
C LYS A 62 -6.57 3.42 -3.76
N TRP A 63 -6.44 4.43 -4.61
CA TRP A 63 -5.96 4.25 -5.98
C TRP A 63 -4.49 3.81 -6.02
N MET A 64 -3.67 4.34 -5.11
CA MET A 64 -2.28 3.90 -4.95
C MET A 64 -2.18 2.48 -4.43
N ARG A 65 -3.03 2.06 -3.48
CA ARG A 65 -3.10 0.65 -3.04
C ARG A 65 -3.44 -0.27 -4.19
N LEU A 66 -4.43 0.09 -5.00
CA LEU A 66 -4.83 -0.74 -6.13
C LEU A 66 -3.69 -0.92 -7.15
N ALA A 67 -3.03 0.17 -7.54
CA ALA A 67 -1.86 0.11 -8.42
C ALA A 67 -0.65 -0.58 -7.75
N ALA A 68 -0.46 -0.41 -6.45
CA ALA A 68 0.61 -1.08 -5.72
C ALA A 68 0.39 -2.61 -5.69
N MET A 69 -0.87 -3.04 -5.58
CA MET A 69 -1.29 -4.44 -5.58
C MET A 69 -1.21 -5.12 -6.95
N SER A 70 -1.08 -4.35 -8.04
CA SER A 70 -0.77 -4.90 -9.37
C SER A 70 0.73 -4.96 -9.66
N GLY A 71 1.58 -4.67 -8.67
CA GLY A 71 3.03 -4.65 -8.83
C GLY A 71 3.62 -3.34 -9.37
N ASP A 72 2.88 -2.22 -9.39
CA ASP A 72 3.46 -0.93 -9.80
C ASP A 72 4.41 -0.40 -8.71
N ASN A 73 5.72 -0.40 -9.01
CA ASN A 73 6.77 0.03 -8.08
C ASN A 73 6.72 1.54 -7.73
N LYS A 74 6.09 2.38 -8.57
CA LYS A 74 5.89 3.80 -8.26
C LYS A 74 4.72 3.95 -7.31
N ALA A 75 3.63 3.21 -7.54
CA ALA A 75 2.48 3.21 -6.64
C ALA A 75 2.82 2.68 -5.24
N GLN A 76 3.62 1.61 -5.15
CA GLN A 76 4.15 1.11 -3.88
C GLN A 76 4.96 2.17 -3.14
N PHE A 77 5.79 2.93 -3.86
CA PHE A 77 6.53 4.06 -3.27
C PHE A 77 5.60 5.15 -2.73
N TYR A 78 4.61 5.60 -3.51
CA TYR A 78 3.66 6.63 -3.05
C TYR A 78 2.82 6.15 -1.87
N LEU A 79 2.37 4.90 -1.88
CA LEU A 79 1.63 4.33 -0.75
C LEU A 79 2.49 4.31 0.52
N GLY A 80 3.76 3.94 0.40
CA GLY A 80 4.71 4.02 1.49
C GLY A 80 4.86 5.43 2.07
N LEU A 81 4.92 6.45 1.20
CA LEU A 81 4.93 7.85 1.63
C LEU A 81 3.65 8.28 2.34
N LEU A 82 2.48 7.86 1.84
CA LEU A 82 1.19 8.17 2.46
C LEU A 82 1.13 7.59 3.88
N PHE A 83 1.64 6.38 4.09
CA PHE A 83 1.76 5.77 5.42
C PHE A 83 2.73 6.50 6.35
N ILE A 84 3.91 6.88 5.87
CA ILE A 84 4.89 7.62 6.68
C ILE A 84 4.32 8.97 7.12
N LYS A 85 3.61 9.65 6.22
CA LYS A 85 3.02 10.96 6.46
C LYS A 85 1.68 10.91 7.20
N GLY A 86 1.01 9.75 7.21
CA GLY A 86 -0.37 9.64 7.71
C GLY A 86 -1.38 10.41 6.85
N GLN A 87 -1.14 10.50 5.55
CA GLN A 87 -1.97 11.24 4.61
C GLN A 87 -3.02 10.31 4.02
N GLY A 88 -4.27 10.48 4.45
CA GLY A 88 -5.38 9.65 3.95
C GLY A 88 -5.37 8.20 4.42
N VAL A 89 -4.34 7.82 5.18
CA VAL A 89 -4.18 6.53 5.85
C VAL A 89 -3.66 6.78 7.27
N PRO A 90 -3.90 5.87 8.23
CA PRO A 90 -3.29 5.98 9.55
C PRO A 90 -1.77 6.01 9.45
N LYS A 91 -1.14 6.93 10.17
CA LYS A 91 0.33 7.07 10.16
C LYS A 91 1.00 5.80 10.66
N SER A 92 1.89 5.23 9.85
CA SER A 92 2.57 3.97 10.15
C SER A 92 3.90 3.86 9.41
N VAL A 93 4.99 4.16 10.11
CA VAL A 93 6.35 4.05 9.53
C VAL A 93 6.69 2.58 9.18
N PHE A 94 6.17 1.63 9.96
CA PHE A 94 6.35 0.19 9.70
C PHE A 94 5.78 -0.21 8.33
N HIS A 95 4.51 0.13 8.06
CA HIS A 95 3.87 -0.18 6.79
C HIS A 95 4.51 0.62 5.64
N GLY A 96 4.90 1.87 5.91
CA GLY A 96 5.67 2.68 4.98
C GLY A 96 6.97 2.01 4.52
N VAL A 97 7.76 1.50 5.48
CA VAL A 97 9.00 0.76 5.17
C VAL A 97 8.73 -0.50 4.38
N ALA A 98 7.66 -1.24 4.69
CA ALA A 98 7.32 -2.45 3.95
C ALA A 98 7.04 -2.16 2.47
N TRP A 99 6.16 -1.19 2.20
CA TRP A 99 5.83 -0.78 0.83
C TRP A 99 7.03 -0.17 0.09
N LEU A 100 7.87 0.62 0.76
CA LEU A 100 9.10 1.16 0.17
C LEU A 100 10.15 0.08 -0.11
N SER A 101 10.25 -0.93 0.75
CA SER A 101 11.19 -2.06 0.54
C SER A 101 10.78 -2.89 -0.66
N LEU A 102 9.48 -3.04 -0.89
CA LEU A 102 8.93 -3.67 -2.09
C LEU A 102 9.20 -2.84 -3.36
N ALA A 103 9.01 -1.52 -3.30
CA ALA A 103 9.33 -0.63 -4.41
C ALA A 103 10.84 -0.65 -4.73
N GLN A 104 11.69 -0.66 -3.70
CA GLN A 104 13.14 -0.73 -3.82
C GLN A 104 13.59 -2.04 -4.47
N SER A 105 13.03 -3.19 -4.09
CA SER A 105 13.39 -4.49 -4.67
C SER A 105 13.07 -4.58 -6.16
N GLN A 106 12.11 -3.78 -6.64
CA GLN A 106 11.74 -3.64 -8.05
C GLN A 106 12.47 -2.48 -8.76
N GLY A 107 13.54 -1.94 -8.16
CA GLY A 107 14.41 -0.94 -8.79
C GLY A 107 14.05 0.52 -8.55
N ASN A 108 13.12 0.84 -7.66
CA ASN A 108 12.79 2.24 -7.33
C ASN A 108 13.87 2.85 -6.41
N SER A 109 14.78 3.63 -6.98
CA SER A 109 15.87 4.30 -6.24
C SER A 109 15.39 5.41 -5.29
N ALA A 110 14.25 6.02 -5.57
CA ALA A 110 13.64 6.99 -4.65
C ALA A 110 13.21 6.31 -3.35
N ALA A 111 12.73 5.06 -3.43
CA ALA A 111 12.37 4.28 -2.25
C ALA A 111 13.56 4.00 -1.34
N LEU A 112 14.75 3.69 -1.90
CA LEU A 112 15.98 3.53 -1.13
C LEU A 112 16.34 4.80 -0.35
N SER A 113 16.25 5.96 -1.02
CA SER A 113 16.56 7.26 -0.40
C SER A 113 15.64 7.53 0.78
N THR A 114 14.33 7.28 0.62
CA THR A 114 13.35 7.42 1.70
C THR A 114 13.56 6.39 2.81
N LEU A 115 13.93 5.14 2.48
CA LEU A 115 14.24 4.12 3.49
C LEU A 115 15.39 4.53 4.40
N ASN A 116 16.43 5.14 3.83
CA ASN A 116 17.55 5.67 4.60
C ASN A 116 17.14 6.83 5.50
N GLU A 117 16.25 7.71 5.02
CA GLU A 117 15.69 8.82 5.81
C GLU A 117 14.85 8.32 7.00
N VAL A 118 14.04 7.27 6.80
CA VAL A 118 13.19 6.73 7.88
C VAL A 118 13.88 5.72 8.80
N ARG A 119 15.04 5.19 8.40
CA ARG A 119 15.82 4.23 9.20
C ARG A 119 16.05 4.66 10.66
N PRO A 120 16.42 5.90 10.99
CA PRO A 120 16.59 6.35 12.38
C PRO A 120 15.28 6.40 13.18
N HIS A 121 14.11 6.42 12.53
CA HIS A 121 12.81 6.45 13.20
C HIS A 121 12.30 5.07 13.62
N LEU A 122 13.08 4.00 13.35
CA LEU A 122 12.72 2.62 13.66
C LEU A 122 13.86 1.89 14.36
N THR A 123 13.50 1.03 15.31
CA THR A 123 14.46 0.07 15.86
C THR A 123 14.87 -0.95 14.79
N THR A 124 16.08 -1.50 14.89
CA THR A 124 16.57 -2.52 13.94
C THR A 124 15.62 -3.71 13.82
N LYS A 125 15.09 -4.20 14.94
CA LYS A 125 14.10 -5.28 14.92
C LYS A 125 12.86 -4.90 14.09
N ARG A 126 12.28 -3.73 14.36
CA ARG A 126 11.05 -3.27 13.70
C ARG A 126 11.25 -2.99 12.20
N TYR A 127 12.46 -2.56 11.82
CA TYR A 127 12.83 -2.39 10.42
C TYR A 127 12.95 -3.74 9.69
N ILE A 128 13.62 -4.73 10.29
CA ILE A 128 13.71 -6.09 9.74
C ILE A 128 12.32 -6.73 9.63
N ASP A 129 11.49 -6.60 10.67
CA ASP A 129 10.12 -7.10 10.67
C ASP A 129 9.29 -6.48 9.51
N ALA A 130 9.49 -5.19 9.21
CA ALA A 130 8.84 -4.51 8.09
C ALA A 130 9.34 -5.03 6.72
N GLN A 131 10.64 -5.33 6.60
CA GLN A 131 11.19 -5.95 5.39
C GLN A 131 10.68 -7.39 5.19
N CYS A 132 10.57 -8.17 6.26
CA CYS A 132 9.93 -9.49 6.21
C CYS A 132 8.47 -9.36 5.77
N TYR A 133 7.74 -8.36 6.28
CA TYR A 133 6.38 -8.09 5.84
C TYR A 133 6.31 -7.71 4.35
N ALA A 134 7.26 -6.93 3.84
CA ALA A 134 7.36 -6.62 2.41
C ALA A 134 7.46 -7.88 1.54
N ALA A 135 8.20 -8.91 1.98
CA ALA A 135 8.28 -10.19 1.27
C ALA A 135 6.92 -10.90 1.22
N THR A 136 6.14 -10.87 2.31
CA THR A 136 4.78 -11.43 2.31
C THR A 136 3.83 -10.67 1.37
N LEU A 137 3.96 -9.34 1.29
CA LEU A 137 3.19 -8.53 0.33
C LEU A 137 3.58 -8.85 -1.11
N PHE A 138 4.86 -9.05 -1.40
CA PHE A 138 5.33 -9.48 -2.72
C PHE A 138 4.67 -10.79 -3.14
N GLU A 139 4.72 -11.82 -2.29
CA GLU A 139 4.08 -13.11 -2.56
C GLU A 139 2.58 -12.97 -2.81
N GLN A 140 1.88 -12.18 -2.00
CA GLN A 140 0.45 -11.94 -2.16
C GLN A 140 0.14 -11.27 -3.51
N ILE A 141 0.89 -10.24 -3.89
CA ILE A 141 0.74 -9.53 -5.17
C ILE A 141 0.95 -10.48 -6.34
N HIS A 142 2.01 -11.30 -6.29
CA HIS A 142 2.30 -12.28 -7.32
C HIS A 142 1.20 -13.35 -7.41
N GLN A 143 0.76 -13.91 -6.29
CA GLN A 143 -0.33 -14.91 -6.28
C GLN A 143 -1.63 -14.34 -6.88
N GLN A 144 -1.99 -13.10 -6.53
CA GLN A 144 -3.18 -12.44 -7.04
C GLN A 144 -3.09 -12.19 -8.57
N MET A 145 -1.90 -11.90 -9.08
CA MET A 145 -1.65 -11.74 -10.52
C MET A 145 -1.74 -13.09 -11.27
N HIS A 146 -1.25 -14.19 -10.68
CA HIS A 146 -1.28 -15.52 -11.30
C HIS A 146 -2.66 -16.20 -11.26
N PHE A 147 -3.48 -15.95 -10.23
CA PHE A 147 -4.84 -16.52 -10.14
C PHE A 147 -5.87 -15.88 -11.09
N GLY A 148 -5.56 -14.74 -11.70
CA GLY A 148 -6.39 -14.12 -12.74
C GLY A 148 -6.24 -14.73 -14.13
N ALA A 149 -5.26 -15.61 -14.32
CA ALA A 149 -5.02 -16.35 -15.56
C ALA A 149 -5.49 -17.81 -15.40
N SER A 150 -6.81 -18.03 -15.36
CA SER A 150 -7.33 -19.37 -15.65
C SER A 150 -7.06 -19.67 -17.13
N PRO A 151 -6.34 -20.76 -17.47
CA PRO A 151 -6.35 -21.27 -18.82
C PRO A 151 -7.74 -21.87 -19.10
N GLU A 152 -8.34 -21.47 -20.22
CA GLU A 152 -9.48 -22.18 -20.82
C GLU A 152 -9.10 -23.62 -21.20
#